data_AF-A0A803NSE5-F1
#
_entry.id   AF-A0A803NSE5-F1
#
_cell.length_a   1.000
_cell.length_b   1.000
_cell.length_c   1.000
_cell.angle_alpha   90.00
_cell.angle_beta   90.00
_cell.angle_gamma   90.00
#
_symmetry.space_group_name_H-M   'P 1'
#
loop_
_entity.id
_entity.type
_entity.pdbx_description
1 polymer ?
#
loop_
_entity_poly.entity_id
_entity_poly.type
_entity_poly.pdbx_seq_one_letter_code
_entity_poly.pdbx_strand_id
1 'polypeptide(L)'
;MNFHETVILFSSSYMVVNLIDSMLEILTVSYLCCQIFLNLNHDEHGDNVMEANDQEIETQEPPMLMQMRLFNEGYAMKGTLLVNKKLEPKTIEVRCSMVKVEQDTELQNIPTKNSLEVIGTSNRPKKAYLSRNLIALLSYGGVPDKFFTGLLRKALKEAHGAFRNKSAAMRVAMNHGAMDKDSTVERMISCGIPLEEPYLQHRLSILLKEQKMSLRGGKLCADDCYYLMGTADPTGKLKSDEVCIVLDNGQVSGKVLVYRNPGVHFGDVHVLKATYVEELESFVGNAKYAIFFSRNGPRSIADQIAGGDFDGDMYWISRNSELLQHFKPSEPWSPNSSVRKVEGKTPEEFEEEELEDKLFELFLKTRFQPSYAMGEAADSLTALMDRVLTLGDDCAEEKNIVKDKISKLVDIYYDALDAPKKGAKVEVPKDLKTKVFPHYMEKKNSYKSTSILGKIYDEVMEYQAEDHSSKEIWKLAHFEVDVPQDCLNRWNLHYEEYRKEMNNAMEIDDRDVKNQTSNQIKRKYKMILYEAEEFENSKRNIDDIHNEALAIYHLIYDYAKSKGGASYCSFAWNIAGPALFNILISKQTGERVIHCLPSILRELI
;
A
#
# COMPACT_ATOMS: atom_id res chain seq x y z
N MET A 1 43.23 10.75 -8.93
CA MET A 1 41.83 11.15 -8.64
C MET A 1 41.35 10.21 -7.56
N ASN A 2 41.29 10.68 -6.32
CA ASN A 2 40.89 9.86 -5.17
C ASN A 2 39.38 9.67 -5.22
N PHE A 3 38.93 8.49 -5.65
CA PHE A 3 37.56 8.06 -5.44
C PHE A 3 37.45 7.61 -3.99
N HIS A 4 36.79 8.40 -3.15
CA HIS A 4 36.27 7.92 -1.88
C HIS A 4 35.03 7.08 -2.21
N GLU A 5 35.17 5.76 -2.12
CA GLU A 5 34.07 4.82 -2.26
C GLU A 5 33.05 5.07 -1.15
N THR A 6 31.93 5.66 -1.53
CA THR A 6 30.73 5.71 -0.71
C THR A 6 29.86 4.56 -1.18
N VAL A 7 29.69 3.52 -0.34
CA VAL A 7 28.65 2.51 -0.58
C VAL A 7 27.31 3.18 -0.31
N ILE A 8 26.70 3.72 -1.37
CA ILE A 8 25.34 4.25 -1.35
C ILE A 8 24.40 3.05 -1.45
N LEU A 9 23.82 2.64 -0.31
CA LEU A 9 22.65 1.78 -0.32
C LEU A 9 21.50 2.58 -0.94
N PHE A 10 21.05 2.20 -2.14
CA PHE A 10 19.93 2.84 -2.82
C PHE A 10 18.62 2.57 -2.05
N SER A 11 18.32 3.44 -1.09
CA SER A 11 17.08 3.49 -0.31
C SER A 11 16.91 4.92 0.20
N SER A 12 15.70 5.46 0.07
CA SER A 12 15.35 6.78 0.61
C SER A 12 14.94 6.62 2.08
N SER A 13 15.87 6.71 3.05
CA SER A 13 15.57 6.72 4.50
C SER A 13 16.76 7.19 5.37
N TYR A 14 16.47 7.57 6.63
CA TYR A 14 17.31 8.39 7.51
C TYR A 14 17.78 7.72 8.84
N MET A 15 18.96 8.19 9.30
CA MET A 15 19.61 8.25 10.64
C MET A 15 20.08 6.97 11.41
N VAL A 16 20.99 7.17 12.37
CA VAL A 16 22.11 6.30 12.81
C VAL A 16 22.20 6.16 14.33
N VAL A 17 22.34 4.93 14.90
CA VAL A 17 22.86 4.66 16.27
C VAL A 17 23.52 3.25 16.37
N ASN A 18 24.56 3.09 17.21
CA ASN A 18 25.44 1.90 17.38
C ASN A 18 24.90 0.84 18.36
N LEU A 19 25.21 -0.45 18.12
CA LEU A 19 24.67 -1.62 18.83
C LEU A 19 25.70 -2.78 18.98
N ILE A 20 25.53 -3.63 20.00
CA ILE A 20 26.41 -4.75 20.39
C ILE A 20 25.62 -6.08 20.49
N ASP A 21 26.30 -7.18 20.15
CA ASP A 21 25.86 -8.58 19.94
C ASP A 21 25.21 -9.35 21.12
N SER A 22 24.24 -10.24 20.78
CA SER A 22 24.29 -11.70 21.03
C SER A 22 22.98 -12.45 20.63
N MET A 23 22.97 -13.78 20.72
CA MET A 23 22.18 -14.75 19.92
C MET A 23 20.89 -15.31 20.59
N LEU A 24 19.79 -15.44 19.82
CA LEU A 24 18.97 -16.67 19.54
C LEU A 24 17.52 -16.38 19.07
N GLU A 25 16.92 -17.36 18.38
CA GLU A 25 15.68 -17.48 17.54
C GLU A 25 14.38 -16.64 17.63
N ILE A 26 14.40 -15.34 17.97
CA ILE A 26 13.67 -14.24 17.27
C ILE A 26 14.40 -12.92 17.47
N LEU A 27 14.36 -11.98 16.51
CA LEU A 27 15.11 -10.74 16.68
C LEU A 27 14.28 -9.66 17.27
N THR A 28 14.86 -9.10 18.31
CA THR A 28 14.14 -8.20 19.15
C THR A 28 14.88 -6.90 19.33
N VAL A 29 14.12 -5.83 19.47
CA VAL A 29 14.61 -4.50 19.77
C VAL A 29 14.04 -4.11 21.12
N SER A 30 14.90 -3.62 22.00
CA SER A 30 14.47 -3.18 23.32
C SER A 30 13.42 -2.09 23.21
N TYR A 31 12.41 -2.15 24.08
CA TYR A 31 11.28 -1.21 24.08
C TYR A 31 11.73 0.26 24.11
N LEU A 32 12.73 0.58 24.94
CA LEU A 32 13.26 1.95 25.06
C LEU A 32 13.95 2.43 23.77
N CYS A 33 14.60 1.52 23.03
CA CYS A 33 15.22 1.86 21.76
C CYS A 33 14.15 2.24 20.71
N CYS A 34 13.04 1.50 20.65
CA CYS A 34 11.90 1.86 19.80
C CYS A 34 11.26 3.21 20.14
N GLN A 35 11.16 3.53 21.43
CA GLN A 35 10.57 4.78 21.87
C GLN A 35 11.47 5.98 21.49
N ILE A 36 12.79 5.82 21.59
CA ILE A 36 13.76 6.79 21.06
C ILE A 36 13.61 6.94 19.54
N PHE A 37 13.40 5.85 18.79
CA PHE A 37 13.23 5.89 17.33
C PHE A 37 11.94 6.59 16.88
N LEU A 38 10.81 6.37 17.57
CA LEU A 38 9.54 7.01 17.22
C LEU A 38 9.57 8.51 17.40
N ASN A 39 10.22 8.99 18.46
CA ASN A 39 10.29 10.42 18.76
C ASN A 39 11.20 11.17 17.78
N LEU A 40 12.32 10.56 17.35
CA LEU A 40 13.21 11.15 16.34
C LEU A 40 12.58 11.24 14.93
N ASN A 41 11.64 10.35 14.60
CA ASN A 41 10.89 10.40 13.33
C ASN A 41 9.75 11.43 13.34
N HIS A 42 9.25 11.83 14.52
CA HIS A 42 8.19 12.82 14.66
C HIS A 42 8.71 14.25 14.43
N ASP A 43 9.95 14.55 14.79
CA ASP A 43 10.57 15.88 14.64
C ASP A 43 10.80 16.32 13.17
N GLU A 44 10.74 15.42 12.20
CA GLU A 44 10.89 15.74 10.77
C GLU A 44 9.55 15.80 10.00
N HIS A 45 8.42 15.46 10.63
CA HIS A 45 7.08 15.67 10.07
C HIS A 45 6.51 17.03 10.49
N GLY A 46 7.22 18.13 10.21
CA GLY A 46 6.65 19.46 10.00
C GLY A 46 5.66 20.04 11.03
N ASP A 47 5.58 19.51 12.24
CA ASP A 47 4.78 20.07 13.33
C ASP A 47 5.73 20.65 14.36
N ASN A 48 5.78 21.99 14.37
CA ASN A 48 6.30 22.89 15.40
C ASN A 48 7.42 22.36 16.32
N VAL A 49 8.62 22.92 16.11
CA VAL A 49 9.69 22.97 17.12
C VAL A 49 9.16 23.69 18.36
N MET A 50 8.68 22.91 19.32
CA MET A 50 8.67 23.27 20.73
C MET A 50 9.59 22.27 21.40
N GLU A 51 10.61 22.77 22.11
CA GLU A 51 11.48 21.95 22.96
C GLU A 51 10.59 21.06 23.85
N ALA A 52 10.47 19.79 23.47
CA ALA A 52 9.69 18.82 24.23
C ALA A 52 10.44 18.57 25.54
N ASN A 53 9.86 19.03 26.65
CA ASN A 53 10.28 18.63 27.99
C ASN A 53 10.28 17.09 28.08
N ASP A 54 11.28 16.53 28.74
CA ASP A 54 11.50 15.08 28.97
C ASP A 54 10.27 14.30 29.52
N GLN A 55 9.19 14.98 29.88
CA GLN A 55 7.95 14.40 30.41
C GLN A 55 6.89 14.02 29.36
N GLU A 56 6.92 14.55 28.13
CA GLU A 56 5.97 14.14 27.06
C GLU A 56 6.43 12.88 26.28
N ILE A 57 7.70 12.52 26.41
CA ILE A 57 8.40 11.41 25.73
C ILE A 57 7.81 10.02 26.07
N GLU A 58 7.02 9.92 27.15
CA GLU A 58 6.55 8.64 27.74
C GLU A 58 5.26 8.04 27.15
N THR A 59 4.56 8.71 26.22
CA THR A 59 3.13 8.38 25.95
C THR A 59 2.80 7.58 24.67
N GLN A 60 3.71 7.39 23.71
CA GLN A 60 3.44 6.56 22.52
C GLN A 60 3.97 5.13 22.66
N GLU A 61 3.06 4.15 22.56
CA GLU A 61 3.42 2.73 22.49
C GLU A 61 4.17 2.42 21.19
N PRO A 62 5.33 1.74 21.24
CA PRO A 62 6.10 1.41 20.05
C PRO A 62 5.37 0.41 19.14
N PRO A 63 5.57 0.49 17.81
CA PRO A 63 5.03 -0.50 16.89
C PRO A 63 5.60 -1.87 17.23
N MET A 64 4.77 -2.91 17.21
CA MET A 64 5.19 -4.26 17.55
C MET A 64 6.30 -4.79 16.64
N LEU A 65 6.21 -4.52 15.33
CA LEU A 65 7.18 -4.93 14.32
C LEU A 65 7.70 -3.74 13.52
N MET A 66 8.97 -3.77 13.15
CA MET A 66 9.61 -2.78 12.28
C MET A 66 10.46 -3.47 11.21
N GLN A 67 10.11 -3.27 9.95
CA GLN A 67 10.96 -3.65 8.82
C GLN A 67 12.10 -2.66 8.70
N MET A 68 13.33 -3.15 8.52
CA MET A 68 14.52 -2.32 8.59
C MET A 68 15.65 -2.70 7.63
N ARG A 69 16.60 -1.79 7.50
CA ARG A 69 17.96 -2.02 7.01
C ARG A 69 18.95 -1.56 8.09
N LEU A 70 19.92 -2.39 8.43
CA LEU A 70 21.02 -2.05 9.32
C LEU A 70 22.30 -2.01 8.51
N PHE A 71 23.11 -1.00 8.72
CA PHE A 71 24.54 -1.09 8.48
C PHE A 71 25.25 -0.96 9.83
N ASN A 72 26.08 -1.92 10.20
CA ASN A 72 26.83 -1.88 11.45
C ASN A 72 28.20 -2.50 11.27
N GLU A 73 29.26 -1.71 11.48
CA GLU A 73 30.66 -2.16 11.47
C GLU A 73 31.04 -2.96 10.20
N GLY A 74 30.52 -2.54 9.04
CA GLY A 74 30.78 -3.19 7.75
C GLY A 74 29.77 -4.27 7.36
N TYR A 75 28.91 -4.71 8.27
CA TYR A 75 27.81 -5.63 7.95
C TYR A 75 26.60 -4.88 7.40
N ALA A 76 26.01 -5.37 6.31
CA ALA A 76 24.71 -4.90 5.82
C ALA A 76 23.63 -5.96 6.09
N MET A 77 22.56 -5.54 6.76
CA MET A 77 21.51 -6.43 7.26
C MET A 77 20.13 -5.95 6.83
N LYS A 78 19.22 -6.90 6.59
CA LYS A 78 17.82 -6.66 6.21
C LYS A 78 16.91 -7.62 6.97
N GLY A 79 15.82 -7.10 7.52
CA GLY A 79 14.73 -7.94 8.04
C GLY A 79 13.69 -7.17 8.84
N THR A 80 13.06 -7.86 9.79
CA THR A 80 12.03 -7.31 10.68
C THR A 80 12.47 -7.46 12.14
N LEU A 81 12.32 -6.38 12.92
CA LEU A 81 12.57 -6.36 14.37
C LEU A 81 11.25 -6.47 15.13
N LEU A 82 11.23 -7.28 16.19
CA LEU A 82 10.13 -7.37 17.14
C LEU A 82 10.42 -6.59 18.42
N VAL A 83 9.49 -5.79 18.90
CA VAL A 83 9.64 -5.16 20.22
C VAL A 83 9.68 -6.23 21.32
N ASN A 84 10.71 -6.18 22.16
CA ASN A 84 10.86 -7.09 23.29
C ASN A 84 11.30 -6.37 24.57
N LYS A 85 10.44 -6.42 25.57
CA LYS A 85 10.65 -5.88 26.91
C LYS A 85 11.65 -6.67 27.74
N LYS A 86 12.01 -7.89 27.32
CA LYS A 86 13.01 -8.72 28.01
C LYS A 86 14.44 -8.43 27.59
N LEU A 87 14.64 -7.65 26.54
CA LEU A 87 15.97 -7.20 26.16
C LEU A 87 16.42 -6.05 27.04
N GLU A 88 17.73 -6.01 27.30
CA GLU A 88 18.38 -4.85 27.89
C GLU A 88 18.13 -3.59 27.03
N PRO A 89 17.98 -2.41 27.65
CA PRO A 89 17.77 -1.17 26.91
C PRO A 89 18.88 -0.90 25.90
N LYS A 90 18.51 -0.41 24.72
CA LYS A 90 19.41 -0.10 23.58
C LYS A 90 20.13 -1.34 23.02
N THR A 91 19.46 -2.48 23.02
CA THR A 91 19.93 -3.70 22.35
C THR A 91 19.05 -4.03 21.13
N ILE A 92 19.70 -4.45 20.05
CA ILE A 92 19.12 -5.09 18.88
C ILE A 92 19.88 -6.39 18.69
N GLU A 93 19.15 -7.49 18.65
CA GLU A 93 19.73 -8.78 18.28
C GLU A 93 19.66 -8.92 16.75
N VAL A 94 20.64 -9.60 16.13
CA VAL A 94 20.69 -9.86 14.68
C VAL A 94 20.93 -11.35 14.37
N ARG A 95 20.38 -11.83 13.25
CA ARG A 95 20.49 -13.21 12.74
C ARG A 95 21.38 -13.29 11.53
N CYS A 96 22.03 -14.44 11.38
CA CYS A 96 22.76 -14.79 10.15
C CYS A 96 21.89 -14.64 8.90
N SER A 97 20.61 -15.03 8.94
CA SER A 97 19.71 -14.87 7.79
C SER A 97 19.42 -13.42 7.40
N MET A 98 19.61 -12.47 8.32
CA MET A 98 19.45 -11.04 8.05
C MET A 98 20.70 -10.40 7.49
N VAL A 99 21.88 -10.95 7.74
CA VAL A 99 23.13 -10.50 7.13
C VAL A 99 23.07 -10.79 5.63
N LYS A 100 23.16 -9.73 4.82
CA LYS A 100 23.15 -9.80 3.35
C LYS A 100 24.53 -9.54 2.76
N VAL A 101 25.35 -8.78 3.48
CA VAL A 101 26.75 -8.50 3.16
C VAL A 101 27.54 -8.63 4.46
N GLU A 102 28.59 -9.43 4.44
CA GLU A 102 29.51 -9.60 5.56
C GLU A 102 30.57 -8.49 5.55
N GLN A 103 31.27 -8.35 6.68
CA GLN A 103 32.35 -7.38 6.78
C GLN A 103 33.53 -7.78 5.89
N ASP A 104 34.00 -6.84 5.08
CA ASP A 104 35.23 -7.00 4.32
C ASP A 104 36.46 -6.94 5.25
N THR A 105 37.24 -8.02 5.26
CA THR A 105 38.44 -8.12 6.10
C THR A 105 39.55 -7.13 5.73
N GLU A 106 39.61 -6.70 4.46
CA GLU A 106 40.62 -5.74 3.99
C GLU A 106 40.29 -4.30 4.38
N LEU A 107 39.01 -4.02 4.65
CA LEU A 107 38.50 -2.68 4.98
C LEU A 107 38.23 -2.48 6.48
N GLN A 108 38.66 -3.39 7.35
CA GLN A 108 38.44 -3.32 8.81
C GLN A 108 38.93 -2.02 9.46
N ASN A 109 39.97 -1.41 8.89
CA ASN A 109 40.57 -0.18 9.43
C ASN A 109 39.90 1.10 8.88
N ILE A 110 38.91 0.98 7.99
CA ILE A 110 38.19 2.12 7.44
C ILE A 110 37.09 2.54 8.41
N PRO A 111 37.02 3.83 8.77
CA PRO A 111 35.95 4.32 9.64
C PRO A 111 34.60 4.18 8.92
N THR A 112 33.74 3.34 9.49
CA THR A 112 32.35 3.18 9.04
C THR A 112 31.41 4.04 9.87
N LYS A 113 30.26 4.40 9.31
CA LYS A 113 29.14 4.98 10.06
C LYS A 113 28.02 3.97 10.06
N ASN A 114 27.62 3.53 11.25
CA ASN A 114 26.49 2.64 11.40
C ASN A 114 25.20 3.37 10.94
N SER A 115 24.16 2.66 10.55
CA SER A 115 22.87 3.26 10.19
C SER A 115 21.72 2.27 10.41
N LEU A 116 20.58 2.77 10.87
CA LEU A 116 19.37 1.98 11.01
C LEU A 116 18.23 2.69 10.29
N GLU A 117 17.78 2.12 9.18
CA GLU A 117 16.66 2.65 8.41
C GLU A 117 15.40 1.85 8.69
N VAL A 118 14.32 2.51 9.14
CA VAL A 118 13.00 1.89 9.30
C VAL A 118 12.18 2.10 8.03
N ILE A 119 11.87 1.00 7.34
CA ILE A 119 11.16 0.99 6.05
C ILE A 119 9.65 0.98 6.25
N GLY A 120 9.18 0.30 7.30
CA GLY A 120 7.77 0.17 7.59
C GLY A 120 7.53 -0.44 8.96
N THR A 121 6.36 -0.18 9.54
CA THR A 121 6.01 -0.62 10.88
C THR A 121 4.69 -1.38 10.89
N SER A 122 4.48 -2.22 11.91
CA SER A 122 3.18 -2.80 12.19
C SER A 122 2.20 -1.69 12.59
N ASN A 123 1.27 -1.39 11.70
CA ASN A 123 0.27 -0.37 11.88
C ASN A 123 -1.11 -0.98 11.95
N ARG A 124 -2.07 -0.19 12.43
CA ARG A 124 -3.49 -0.55 12.37
C ARG A 124 -3.86 -0.97 10.94
N PRO A 125 -4.43 -2.17 10.75
CA PRO A 125 -4.70 -2.69 9.42
C PRO A 125 -5.69 -1.79 8.69
N LYS A 126 -5.37 -1.49 7.43
CA LYS A 126 -6.32 -0.86 6.50
C LYS A 126 -7.36 -1.90 6.07
N LYS A 127 -8.44 -1.41 5.44
CA LYS A 127 -9.45 -2.27 4.80
C LYS A 127 -8.78 -3.29 3.88
N ALA A 128 -9.02 -4.57 4.12
CA ALA A 128 -8.47 -5.64 3.28
C ALA A 128 -9.32 -5.85 2.04
N TYR A 129 -8.64 -6.08 0.92
CA TYR A 129 -9.26 -6.39 -0.35
C TYR A 129 -8.76 -7.74 -0.85
N LEU A 130 -9.67 -8.51 -1.43
CA LEU A 130 -9.36 -9.71 -2.18
C LEU A 130 -8.70 -9.30 -3.50
N SER A 131 -7.66 -10.04 -3.91
CA SER A 131 -7.06 -9.94 -5.25
C SER A 131 -7.71 -10.94 -6.19
N ARG A 132 -7.49 -10.82 -7.52
CA ARG A 132 -7.96 -11.83 -8.49
C ARG A 132 -7.45 -13.23 -8.17
N ASN A 133 -6.17 -13.34 -7.78
CA ASN A 133 -5.57 -14.61 -7.42
C ASN A 133 -6.25 -15.20 -6.18
N LEU A 134 -6.45 -14.39 -5.14
CA LEU A 134 -7.13 -14.84 -3.92
C LEU A 134 -8.59 -15.24 -4.20
N ILE A 135 -9.34 -14.47 -5.02
CA ILE A 135 -10.70 -14.85 -5.43
C ILE A 135 -10.69 -16.20 -6.16
N ALA A 136 -9.75 -16.41 -7.08
CA ALA A 136 -9.64 -17.67 -7.81
C ALA A 136 -9.34 -18.85 -6.88
N LEU A 137 -8.40 -18.68 -5.95
CA LEU A 137 -8.04 -19.71 -4.95
C LEU A 137 -9.18 -20.01 -3.99
N LEU A 138 -9.88 -18.98 -3.50
CA LEU A 138 -11.05 -19.16 -2.63
C LEU A 138 -12.21 -19.85 -3.37
N SER A 139 -12.47 -19.47 -4.63
CA SER A 139 -13.47 -20.13 -5.48
C SER A 139 -13.11 -21.59 -5.74
N TYR A 140 -11.85 -21.89 -6.05
CA TYR A 140 -11.36 -23.26 -6.19
C TYR A 140 -11.49 -24.07 -4.89
N GLY A 141 -11.22 -23.44 -3.74
CA GLY A 141 -11.45 -24.01 -2.42
C GLY A 141 -12.92 -24.23 -2.06
N GLY A 142 -13.87 -23.85 -2.92
CA GLY A 142 -15.30 -24.13 -2.74
C GLY A 142 -16.13 -22.97 -2.20
N VAL A 143 -15.55 -21.76 -2.08
CA VAL A 143 -16.32 -20.56 -1.71
C VAL A 143 -17.33 -20.24 -2.82
N PRO A 144 -18.65 -20.14 -2.52
CA PRO A 144 -19.67 -19.93 -3.53
C PRO A 144 -19.55 -18.58 -4.27
N ASP A 145 -19.84 -18.58 -5.58
CA ASP A 145 -19.91 -17.36 -6.40
C ASP A 145 -20.81 -16.25 -5.81
N LYS A 146 -21.88 -16.64 -5.11
CA LYS A 146 -22.79 -15.71 -4.43
C LYS A 146 -22.11 -14.82 -3.39
N PHE A 147 -21.04 -15.31 -2.75
CA PHE A 147 -20.26 -14.55 -1.78
C PHE A 147 -19.59 -13.35 -2.49
N PHE A 148 -18.82 -13.62 -3.53
CA PHE A 148 -18.08 -12.59 -4.27
C PHE A 148 -19.01 -11.62 -5.00
N THR A 149 -20.07 -12.12 -5.64
CA THR A 149 -21.08 -11.25 -6.28
C THR A 149 -21.84 -10.41 -5.26
N GLY A 150 -22.07 -10.92 -4.04
CA GLY A 150 -22.61 -10.14 -2.93
C GLY A 150 -21.69 -8.97 -2.54
N LEU A 151 -20.39 -9.22 -2.37
CA LEU A 151 -19.40 -8.18 -2.09
C LEU A 151 -19.34 -7.14 -3.22
N LEU A 152 -19.36 -7.59 -4.48
CA LEU A 152 -19.38 -6.71 -5.65
C LEU A 152 -20.62 -5.81 -5.65
N ARG A 153 -21.81 -6.38 -5.48
CA ARG A 153 -23.08 -5.62 -5.47
C ARG A 153 -23.15 -4.62 -4.33
N LYS A 154 -22.64 -4.97 -3.14
CA LYS A 154 -22.48 -4.04 -2.01
C LYS A 154 -21.64 -2.83 -2.43
N ALA A 155 -20.47 -3.08 -3.04
CA ALA A 155 -19.57 -2.01 -3.49
C ALA A 155 -20.18 -1.16 -4.62
N LEU A 156 -20.86 -1.77 -5.60
CA LEU A 156 -21.53 -1.04 -6.68
C LEU A 156 -22.71 -0.20 -6.17
N LYS A 157 -23.48 -0.70 -5.21
CA LYS A 157 -24.56 0.06 -4.56
C LYS A 157 -24.05 1.26 -3.78
N GLU A 158 -22.94 1.10 -3.06
CA GLU A 158 -22.24 2.21 -2.39
C GLU A 158 -21.77 3.26 -3.40
N ALA A 159 -21.19 2.82 -4.52
CA ALA A 159 -20.77 3.69 -5.61
C ALA A 159 -21.96 4.47 -6.22
N HIS A 160 -23.11 3.82 -6.42
CA HIS A 160 -24.33 4.49 -6.91
C HIS A 160 -24.81 5.60 -5.98
N GLY A 161 -24.80 5.33 -4.68
CA GLY A 161 -25.29 6.27 -3.66
C GLY A 161 -24.42 7.52 -3.50
N ALA A 162 -23.18 7.52 -4.01
CA ALA A 162 -22.21 8.57 -3.75
C ALA A 162 -22.62 9.97 -4.26
N PHE A 163 -23.49 10.06 -5.28
CA PHE A 163 -23.99 11.36 -5.76
C PHE A 163 -25.23 11.87 -5.02
N ARG A 164 -25.92 11.01 -4.26
CA ARG A 164 -27.22 11.33 -3.65
C ARG A 164 -27.21 11.25 -2.13
N ASN A 165 -26.22 10.58 -1.55
CA ASN A 165 -26.12 10.30 -0.13
C ASN A 165 -24.75 10.72 0.39
N LYS A 166 -24.72 11.70 1.31
CA LYS A 166 -23.47 12.24 1.88
C LYS A 166 -22.62 11.16 2.56
N SER A 167 -23.21 10.20 3.25
CA SER A 167 -22.49 9.09 3.89
C SER A 167 -21.84 8.16 2.86
N ALA A 168 -22.52 7.87 1.75
CA ALA A 168 -21.94 7.09 0.65
C ALA A 168 -20.82 7.87 -0.06
N ALA A 169 -21.02 9.17 -0.31
CA ALA A 169 -20.00 10.06 -0.87
C ALA A 169 -18.74 10.09 0.01
N MET A 170 -18.93 10.23 1.32
CA MET A 170 -17.86 10.21 2.32
C MET A 170 -17.10 8.89 2.29
N ARG A 171 -17.80 7.74 2.27
CA ARG A 171 -17.14 6.43 2.16
C ARG A 171 -16.30 6.30 0.89
N VAL A 172 -16.80 6.76 -0.25
CA VAL A 172 -16.05 6.73 -1.52
C VAL A 172 -14.80 7.61 -1.43
N ALA A 173 -14.90 8.81 -0.85
CA ALA A 173 -13.77 9.70 -0.60
C ALA A 173 -12.72 9.04 0.31
N MET A 174 -13.13 8.52 1.46
CA MET A 174 -12.22 7.89 2.44
C MET A 174 -11.53 6.64 1.91
N ASN A 175 -12.21 5.85 1.09
CA ASN A 175 -11.63 4.66 0.44
C ASN A 175 -10.53 5.03 -0.56
N HIS A 176 -10.56 6.24 -1.12
CA HIS A 176 -9.64 6.72 -2.14
C HIS A 176 -8.85 7.97 -1.70
N GLY A 177 -8.80 8.27 -0.39
CA GLY A 177 -8.18 9.49 0.14
C GLY A 177 -6.71 9.69 -0.26
N ALA A 178 -5.98 8.62 -0.60
CA ALA A 178 -4.62 8.72 -1.15
C ALA A 178 -4.56 9.50 -2.49
N MET A 179 -5.66 9.59 -3.23
CA MET A 179 -5.79 10.39 -4.46
C MET A 179 -6.12 11.86 -4.21
N ASP A 180 -6.46 12.21 -2.97
CA ASP A 180 -6.85 13.55 -2.55
C ASP A 180 -6.04 13.93 -1.30
N LYS A 181 -4.77 14.31 -1.51
CA LYS A 181 -3.79 14.57 -0.45
C LYS A 181 -4.31 15.56 0.61
N ASP A 182 -5.05 16.57 0.18
CA ASP A 182 -5.58 17.62 1.08
C ASP A 182 -6.95 17.23 1.67
N SER A 183 -7.43 16.01 1.41
CA SER A 183 -8.74 15.48 1.81
C SER A 183 -9.88 16.42 1.39
N THR A 184 -9.73 17.07 0.23
CA THR A 184 -10.61 18.12 -0.28
C THR A 184 -12.06 17.67 -0.32
N VAL A 185 -12.34 16.52 -0.93
CA VAL A 185 -13.70 15.96 -1.05
C VAL A 185 -14.30 15.68 0.33
N GLU A 186 -13.52 15.08 1.23
CA GLU A 186 -13.96 14.80 2.61
C GLU A 186 -14.30 16.10 3.36
N ARG A 187 -13.45 17.13 3.24
CA ARG A 187 -13.68 18.46 3.83
C ARG A 187 -14.89 19.16 3.21
N MET A 188 -15.08 19.09 1.89
CA MET A 188 -16.25 19.66 1.21
C MET A 188 -17.55 19.07 1.74
N ILE A 189 -17.63 17.72 1.82
CA ILE A 189 -18.80 17.02 2.35
C ILE A 189 -19.02 17.39 3.83
N SER A 190 -17.94 17.42 4.62
CA SER A 190 -17.99 17.72 6.06
C SER A 190 -18.43 19.16 6.36
N CYS A 191 -18.06 20.13 5.52
CA CYS A 191 -18.49 21.53 5.63
C CYS A 191 -19.94 21.75 5.15
N GLY A 192 -20.64 20.68 4.78
CA GLY A 192 -22.04 20.75 4.38
C GLY A 192 -22.28 21.14 2.93
N ILE A 193 -21.23 21.24 2.10
CA ILE A 193 -21.37 21.57 0.67
C ILE A 193 -22.32 20.58 -0.01
N PRO A 194 -23.29 21.05 -0.83
CA PRO A 194 -24.19 20.17 -1.58
C PRO A 194 -23.43 19.21 -2.49
N LEU A 195 -23.88 17.96 -2.60
CA LEU A 195 -23.24 16.98 -3.49
C LEU A 195 -23.35 17.37 -4.96
N GLU A 196 -24.30 18.27 -5.28
CA GLU A 196 -24.55 18.85 -6.60
C GLU A 196 -23.54 19.93 -6.98
N GLU A 197 -22.66 20.34 -6.06
CA GLU A 197 -21.63 21.34 -6.34
C GLU A 197 -20.75 20.84 -7.51
N PRO A 198 -20.56 21.64 -8.58
CA PRO A 198 -19.94 21.19 -9.83
C PRO A 198 -18.57 20.52 -9.64
N TYR A 199 -17.70 21.09 -8.81
CA TYR A 199 -16.37 20.53 -8.58
C TYR A 199 -16.42 19.24 -7.76
N LEU A 200 -17.24 19.19 -6.72
CA LEU A 200 -17.46 18.02 -5.89
C LEU A 200 -18.00 16.85 -6.72
N GLN A 201 -18.99 17.08 -7.57
CA GLN A 201 -19.49 16.07 -8.51
C GLN A 201 -18.39 15.58 -9.45
N HIS A 202 -17.60 16.49 -10.01
CA HIS A 202 -16.48 16.14 -10.88
C HIS A 202 -15.43 15.29 -10.15
N ARG A 203 -15.11 15.61 -8.88
CA ARG A 203 -14.18 14.82 -8.08
C ARG A 203 -14.76 13.46 -7.72
N LEU A 204 -16.02 13.39 -7.30
CA LEU A 204 -16.70 12.13 -7.03
C LEU A 204 -16.74 11.23 -8.27
N SER A 205 -16.96 11.78 -9.47
CA SER A 205 -16.94 10.98 -10.71
C SER A 205 -15.56 10.37 -11.01
N ILE A 206 -14.47 11.09 -10.71
CA ILE A 206 -13.10 10.55 -10.79
C ILE A 206 -12.90 9.42 -9.79
N LEU A 207 -13.30 9.61 -8.53
CA LEU A 207 -13.14 8.59 -7.48
C LEU A 207 -13.97 7.33 -7.78
N LEU A 208 -15.19 7.50 -8.29
CA LEU A 208 -16.05 6.39 -8.72
C LEU A 208 -15.48 5.66 -9.94
N LYS A 209 -14.85 6.37 -10.88
CA LYS A 209 -14.15 5.76 -12.01
C LYS A 209 -12.98 4.91 -11.52
N GLU A 210 -12.21 5.39 -10.55
CA GLU A 210 -11.12 4.61 -9.94
C GLU A 210 -11.65 3.39 -9.18
N GLN A 211 -12.74 3.55 -8.42
CA GLN A 211 -13.41 2.43 -7.75
C GLN A 211 -13.87 1.39 -8.76
N LYS A 212 -14.47 1.81 -9.88
CA LYS A 212 -14.88 0.93 -10.98
C LYS A 212 -13.68 0.19 -11.58
N MET A 213 -12.56 0.86 -11.81
CA MET A 213 -11.32 0.22 -12.29
C MET A 213 -10.77 -0.79 -11.29
N SER A 214 -10.81 -0.48 -9.99
CA SER A 214 -10.42 -1.40 -8.92
C SER A 214 -11.32 -2.64 -8.87
N LEU A 215 -12.64 -2.47 -8.93
CA LEU A 215 -13.61 -3.58 -8.94
C LEU A 215 -13.47 -4.45 -10.19
N ARG A 216 -13.28 -3.82 -11.36
CA ARG A 216 -12.94 -4.51 -12.62
C ARG A 216 -11.62 -5.29 -12.47
N GLY A 217 -10.70 -4.75 -11.70
CA GLY A 217 -9.46 -5.37 -11.25
C GLY A 217 -9.64 -6.55 -10.30
N GLY A 218 -10.87 -6.92 -9.90
CA GLY A 218 -11.14 -7.98 -8.93
C GLY A 218 -10.82 -7.58 -7.48
N LYS A 219 -10.71 -6.28 -7.18
CA LYS A 219 -10.42 -5.78 -5.84
C LYS A 219 -11.70 -5.68 -5.00
N LEU A 220 -12.09 -6.78 -4.36
CA LEU A 220 -13.33 -6.84 -3.56
C LEU A 220 -13.03 -6.65 -2.07
N CYS A 221 -13.77 -5.78 -1.40
CA CYS A 221 -13.65 -5.65 0.05
C CYS A 221 -14.43 -6.77 0.74
N ALA A 222 -13.80 -7.48 1.67
CA ALA A 222 -14.44 -8.48 2.51
C ALA A 222 -14.41 -8.05 3.97
N ASP A 223 -15.52 -8.26 4.68
CA ASP A 223 -15.64 -7.98 6.11
C ASP A 223 -14.86 -9.03 6.92
N ASP A 224 -14.38 -8.68 8.11
CA ASP A 224 -13.53 -9.51 8.99
C ASP A 224 -12.22 -10.01 8.34
N CYS A 225 -11.66 -9.19 7.46
CA CYS A 225 -10.38 -9.43 6.80
C CYS A 225 -9.41 -8.27 7.04
N TYR A 226 -8.12 -8.58 7.24
CA TYR A 226 -7.07 -7.59 7.48
C TYR A 226 -5.71 -8.09 7.00
N TYR A 227 -4.76 -7.18 6.79
CA TYR A 227 -3.36 -7.50 6.52
C TYR A 227 -2.51 -7.17 7.74
N LEU A 228 -1.70 -8.13 8.21
CA LEU A 228 -0.75 -7.93 9.30
C LEU A 228 0.65 -8.38 8.87
N MET A 229 1.66 -7.71 9.42
CA MET A 229 3.05 -8.13 9.26
C MET A 229 3.28 -9.42 10.05
N GLY A 230 3.99 -10.37 9.45
CA GLY A 230 4.25 -11.67 10.07
C GLY A 230 5.64 -11.77 10.70
N THR A 231 5.74 -12.48 11.82
CA THR A 231 7.01 -12.90 12.42
C THR A 231 6.88 -14.28 13.08
N ALA A 232 7.98 -14.83 13.58
CA ALA A 232 7.97 -16.06 14.37
C ALA A 232 7.61 -15.80 15.85
N ASP A 233 7.01 -16.77 16.52
CA ASP A 233 6.63 -16.72 17.94
C ASP A 233 7.85 -16.85 18.89
N PRO A 234 8.15 -15.81 19.71
CA PRO A 234 9.33 -15.79 20.58
C PRO A 234 9.20 -16.73 21.77
N THR A 235 7.96 -17.12 22.11
CA THR A 235 7.67 -17.97 23.25
C THR A 235 7.90 -19.46 22.94
N GLY A 236 7.77 -19.85 21.66
CA GLY A 236 7.84 -21.26 21.24
C GLY A 236 6.64 -22.10 21.69
N LYS A 237 5.53 -21.47 22.08
CA LYS A 237 4.35 -22.14 22.64
C LYS A 237 3.36 -22.60 21.58
N LEU A 238 3.33 -21.94 20.43
CA LEU A 238 2.43 -22.29 19.33
C LEU A 238 2.75 -23.67 18.74
N LYS A 239 1.75 -24.51 18.51
CA LYS A 239 1.89 -25.74 17.72
C LYS A 239 2.04 -25.43 16.23
N SER A 240 2.43 -26.42 15.43
CA SER A 240 2.75 -26.24 14.01
C SER A 240 1.62 -25.67 13.15
N ASP A 241 0.36 -25.82 13.55
CA ASP A 241 -0.85 -25.32 12.87
C ASP A 241 -1.49 -24.11 13.60
N GLU A 242 -0.83 -23.60 14.64
CA GLU A 242 -1.29 -22.49 15.45
C GLU A 242 -0.55 -21.18 15.11
N VAL A 243 -1.29 -20.08 15.20
CA VAL A 243 -0.80 -18.71 15.07
C VAL A 243 -1.28 -17.88 16.26
N CYS A 244 -0.53 -16.86 16.65
CA CYS A 244 -1.04 -15.83 17.56
C CYS A 244 -1.24 -14.54 16.78
N ILE A 245 -2.41 -13.92 16.87
CA ILE A 245 -2.74 -12.69 16.14
C ILE A 245 -3.15 -11.63 17.15
N VAL A 246 -2.45 -10.50 17.14
CA VAL A 246 -2.68 -9.36 18.05
C VAL A 246 -3.30 -8.21 17.29
N LEU A 247 -4.50 -7.78 17.69
CA LEU A 247 -5.24 -6.64 17.12
C LEU A 247 -5.35 -5.50 18.14
N ASP A 248 -6.26 -4.56 17.89
CA ASP A 248 -6.57 -3.40 18.72
C ASP A 248 -7.05 -3.79 20.13
N ASN A 249 -7.94 -4.78 20.19
CA ASN A 249 -8.61 -5.30 21.37
C ASN A 249 -7.90 -6.53 21.97
N GLY A 250 -6.64 -6.76 21.59
CA GLY A 250 -5.81 -7.86 22.08
C GLY A 250 -5.77 -9.06 21.14
N GLN A 251 -5.43 -10.22 21.71
CA GLN A 251 -5.23 -11.46 20.97
C GLN A 251 -6.57 -12.08 20.52
N VAL A 252 -6.61 -12.58 19.30
CA VAL A 252 -7.82 -13.25 18.76
C VAL A 252 -7.69 -14.78 18.89
N SER A 253 -8.83 -15.46 18.98
CA SER A 253 -8.89 -16.92 19.03
C SER A 253 -9.87 -17.49 18.01
N GLY A 254 -9.63 -18.72 17.57
CA GLY A 254 -10.51 -19.45 16.64
C GLY A 254 -9.84 -19.81 15.31
N LYS A 255 -10.61 -20.36 14.38
CA LYS A 255 -10.10 -20.70 13.05
C LYS A 255 -9.93 -19.43 12.20
N VAL A 256 -8.86 -19.38 11.42
CA VAL A 256 -8.56 -18.27 10.53
C VAL A 256 -8.06 -18.79 9.18
N LEU A 257 -8.33 -18.04 8.11
CA LEU A 257 -7.63 -18.21 6.84
C LEU A 257 -6.41 -17.29 6.80
N VAL A 258 -5.29 -17.78 6.29
CA VAL A 258 -4.05 -17.01 6.12
C VAL A 258 -3.52 -17.18 4.70
N TYR A 259 -3.15 -16.07 4.06
CA TYR A 259 -2.65 -16.02 2.69
C TYR A 259 -1.62 -14.89 2.54
N ARG A 260 -0.64 -15.04 1.66
CA ARG A 260 0.31 -14.00 1.27
C ARG A 260 0.11 -13.64 -0.19
N ASN A 261 0.05 -12.34 -0.51
CA ASN A 261 -0.14 -11.89 -1.90
C ASN A 261 1.22 -11.57 -2.55
N PRO A 262 1.52 -12.02 -3.78
CA PRO A 262 0.71 -12.87 -4.65
C PRO A 262 1.02 -14.38 -4.50
N GLY A 263 0.18 -15.12 -3.76
CA GLY A 263 0.11 -16.57 -3.84
C GLY A 263 -0.73 -17.01 -5.03
N VAL A 264 -0.27 -18.06 -5.72
CA VAL A 264 -0.82 -18.60 -6.97
C VAL A 264 -1.01 -20.12 -6.94
N HIS A 265 -0.44 -20.82 -5.96
CA HIS A 265 -0.63 -22.25 -5.77
C HIS A 265 -1.96 -22.55 -5.06
N PHE A 266 -2.57 -23.70 -5.39
CA PHE A 266 -3.84 -24.14 -4.78
C PHE A 266 -3.78 -24.24 -3.25
N GLY A 267 -2.61 -24.54 -2.71
CA GLY A 267 -2.33 -24.66 -1.28
C GLY A 267 -1.89 -23.37 -0.58
N ASP A 268 -1.79 -22.23 -1.26
CA ASP A 268 -1.29 -20.99 -0.62
C ASP A 268 -2.27 -20.34 0.36
N VAL A 269 -3.52 -20.79 0.42
CA VAL A 269 -4.48 -20.34 1.43
C VAL A 269 -4.56 -21.42 2.51
N HIS A 270 -4.06 -21.09 3.70
CA HIS A 270 -4.01 -22.01 4.83
C HIS A 270 -5.19 -21.78 5.78
N VAL A 271 -5.70 -22.86 6.36
CA VAL A 271 -6.62 -22.82 7.51
C VAL A 271 -5.78 -23.08 8.77
N LEU A 272 -5.68 -22.07 9.64
CA LEU A 272 -4.88 -22.15 10.87
C LEU A 272 -5.75 -21.88 12.10
N LYS A 273 -5.20 -22.13 13.28
CA LYS A 273 -5.85 -21.85 14.56
C LYS A 273 -5.19 -20.67 15.27
N ALA A 274 -5.90 -19.54 15.34
CA ALA A 274 -5.54 -18.44 16.21
C ALA A 274 -5.67 -18.88 17.68
N THR A 275 -4.57 -18.80 18.43
CA THR A 275 -4.45 -19.28 19.80
C THR A 275 -3.88 -18.18 20.68
N TYR A 276 -4.48 -17.99 21.84
CA TYR A 276 -4.00 -17.06 22.85
C TYR A 276 -2.71 -17.59 23.50
N VAL A 277 -1.71 -16.72 23.61
CA VAL A 277 -0.39 -16.98 24.22
C VAL A 277 -0.14 -15.92 25.30
N GLU A 278 -0.36 -16.31 26.56
CA GLU A 278 -0.18 -15.43 27.73
C GLU A 278 1.26 -14.92 27.83
N GLU A 279 2.24 -15.81 27.58
CA GLU A 279 3.65 -15.47 27.70
C GLU A 279 4.10 -14.39 26.72
N LEU A 280 3.39 -14.18 25.60
CA LEU A 280 3.72 -13.18 24.60
C LEU A 280 3.63 -11.76 25.16
N GLU A 281 2.71 -11.51 26.09
CA GLU A 281 2.53 -10.20 26.73
C GLU A 281 3.80 -9.75 27.48
N SER A 282 4.54 -10.71 28.04
CA SER A 282 5.82 -10.45 28.70
C SER A 282 6.94 -10.02 27.73
N PHE A 283 6.79 -10.30 26.43
CA PHE A 283 7.71 -9.84 25.39
C PHE A 283 7.25 -8.50 24.81
N VAL A 284 6.02 -8.43 24.29
CA VAL A 284 5.59 -7.29 23.46
C VAL A 284 4.85 -6.20 24.24
N GLY A 285 4.44 -6.49 25.48
CA GLY A 285 3.58 -5.61 26.27
C GLY A 285 2.27 -5.29 25.55
N ASN A 286 1.98 -3.99 25.42
CA ASN A 286 0.77 -3.51 24.79
C ASN A 286 0.89 -3.26 23.29
N ALA A 287 2.06 -3.52 22.69
CA ALA A 287 2.23 -3.33 21.25
C ALA A 287 1.17 -4.13 20.47
N LYS A 288 0.80 -3.67 19.27
CA LYS A 288 -0.36 -4.19 18.52
C LYS A 288 -0.03 -4.49 17.06
N TYR A 289 -0.92 -5.24 16.42
CA TYR A 289 -1.01 -5.43 14.96
C TYR A 289 0.07 -6.32 14.33
N ALA A 290 0.20 -7.57 14.79
CA ALA A 290 1.02 -8.57 14.11
C ALA A 290 0.40 -9.97 14.14
N ILE A 291 0.93 -10.84 13.27
CA ILE A 291 0.71 -12.29 13.31
C ILE A 291 2.03 -13.01 13.63
N PHE A 292 1.98 -13.91 14.59
CA PHE A 292 3.07 -14.76 15.03
C PHE A 292 2.84 -16.18 14.57
N PHE A 293 3.83 -16.74 13.89
CA PHE A 293 3.82 -18.10 13.39
C PHE A 293 4.63 -19.02 14.30
N SER A 294 4.19 -20.27 14.41
CA SER A 294 4.94 -21.28 15.14
C SER A 294 6.33 -21.50 14.55
N ARG A 295 7.29 -21.79 15.45
CA ARG A 295 8.63 -22.29 15.11
C ARG A 295 8.66 -23.82 15.01
N ASN A 296 7.55 -24.49 15.27
CA ASN A 296 7.42 -25.93 15.24
C ASN A 296 6.94 -26.43 13.88
N GLY A 297 7.39 -27.62 13.50
CA GLY A 297 7.04 -28.27 12.25
C GLY A 297 8.24 -28.45 11.31
N PRO A 298 8.09 -29.26 10.26
CA PRO A 298 9.19 -29.58 9.35
C PRO A 298 9.58 -28.42 8.41
N ARG A 299 8.67 -27.47 8.21
CA ARG A 299 8.85 -26.30 7.33
C ARG A 299 8.01 -25.15 7.88
N SER A 300 8.53 -23.92 7.85
CA SER A 300 7.79 -22.75 8.35
C SER A 300 6.51 -22.54 7.54
N ILE A 301 5.44 -22.08 8.19
CA ILE A 301 4.17 -21.76 7.51
C ILE A 301 4.37 -20.62 6.51
N ALA A 302 5.20 -19.63 6.84
CA ALA A 302 5.53 -18.53 5.95
C ALA A 302 6.03 -19.02 4.58
N ASP A 303 6.96 -19.98 4.58
CA ASP A 303 7.53 -20.54 3.36
C ASP A 303 6.52 -21.44 2.61
N GLN A 304 5.64 -22.13 3.33
CA GLN A 304 4.53 -22.88 2.71
C GLN A 304 3.54 -21.95 1.97
N ILE A 305 3.38 -20.70 2.42
CA ILE A 305 2.48 -19.71 1.84
C ILE A 305 3.25 -18.86 0.80
N ALA A 306 3.22 -19.32 -0.44
CA ALA A 306 3.85 -18.65 -1.58
C ALA A 306 5.38 -18.41 -1.43
N GLY A 307 6.11 -19.23 -0.66
CA GLY A 307 7.55 -19.04 -0.44
C GLY A 307 7.90 -17.80 0.38
N GLY A 308 7.06 -17.43 1.35
CA GLY A 308 7.27 -16.26 2.19
C GLY A 308 8.33 -16.43 3.28
N ASP A 309 8.69 -15.30 3.87
CA ASP A 309 9.58 -15.21 5.02
C ASP A 309 9.07 -14.17 6.04
N PHE A 310 9.97 -13.68 6.90
CA PHE A 310 9.67 -12.68 7.93
C PHE A 310 10.48 -11.39 7.74
N ASP A 311 10.86 -11.04 6.51
CA ASP A 311 11.67 -9.84 6.21
C ASP A 311 10.85 -8.57 5.92
N GLY A 312 9.54 -8.66 6.15
CA GLY A 312 8.53 -7.60 5.97
C GLY A 312 7.22 -8.10 5.35
N ASP A 313 7.06 -9.42 5.18
CA ASP A 313 5.90 -10.02 4.56
C ASP A 313 4.59 -9.70 5.30
N MET A 314 3.57 -9.36 4.49
CA MET A 314 2.22 -9.04 4.94
C MET A 314 1.27 -10.18 4.60
N TYR A 315 0.52 -10.64 5.60
CA TYR A 315 -0.40 -11.76 5.49
C TYR A 315 -1.84 -11.26 5.53
N TRP A 316 -2.61 -11.60 4.50
CA TRP A 316 -4.06 -11.50 4.52
C TRP A 316 -4.60 -12.54 5.49
N ILE A 317 -5.42 -12.09 6.43
CA ILE A 317 -6.04 -12.93 7.44
C ILE A 317 -7.54 -12.71 7.36
N SER A 318 -8.30 -13.80 7.39
CA SER A 318 -9.77 -13.74 7.44
C SER A 318 -10.34 -14.57 8.58
N ARG A 319 -11.26 -13.93 9.32
CA ARG A 319 -12.14 -14.57 10.31
C ARG A 319 -13.58 -14.68 9.80
N ASN A 320 -13.81 -14.37 8.52
CA ASN A 320 -15.13 -14.35 7.92
C ASN A 320 -15.75 -15.75 7.97
N SER A 321 -16.94 -15.85 8.57
CA SER A 321 -17.61 -17.11 8.83
C SER A 321 -18.01 -17.85 7.55
N GLU A 322 -18.45 -17.14 6.51
CA GLU A 322 -18.79 -17.77 5.21
C GLU A 322 -17.54 -18.35 4.53
N LEU A 323 -16.41 -17.64 4.59
CA LEU A 323 -15.14 -18.14 4.05
C LEU A 323 -14.66 -19.37 4.82
N LEU A 324 -14.69 -19.34 6.16
CA LEU A 324 -14.30 -20.48 7.00
C LEU A 324 -15.23 -21.68 6.87
N GLN A 325 -16.52 -21.46 6.57
CA GLN A 325 -17.49 -22.53 6.38
C GLN A 325 -17.28 -23.26 5.05
N HIS A 326 -16.98 -22.52 3.99
CA HIS A 326 -16.99 -23.07 2.63
C HIS A 326 -15.61 -23.46 2.11
N PHE A 327 -14.55 -22.78 2.55
CA PHE A 327 -13.21 -22.99 2.03
C PHE A 327 -12.64 -24.34 2.48
N LYS A 328 -12.10 -25.10 1.52
CA LYS A 328 -11.40 -26.36 1.72
C LYS A 328 -9.94 -26.19 1.31
N PRO A 329 -8.98 -26.37 2.24
CA PRO A 329 -7.56 -26.23 1.92
C PRO A 329 -7.11 -27.33 0.97
N SER A 330 -6.11 -27.01 0.15
CA SER A 330 -5.35 -27.98 -0.64
C SER A 330 -4.00 -28.25 0.01
N GLU A 331 -3.28 -29.26 -0.47
CA GLU A 331 -1.91 -29.52 -0.02
C GLU A 331 -1.01 -28.29 -0.24
N PRO A 332 -0.23 -27.89 0.77
CA PRO A 332 0.70 -26.77 0.65
C PRO A 332 1.69 -26.98 -0.51
N TRP A 333 2.13 -25.86 -1.11
CA TRP A 333 3.16 -25.94 -2.14
C TRP A 333 4.45 -26.51 -1.54
N SER A 334 5.11 -27.41 -2.27
CA SER A 334 6.45 -27.92 -1.94
C SER A 334 7.40 -27.66 -3.11
N PRO A 335 8.55 -27.01 -2.91
CA PRO A 335 9.50 -26.77 -3.98
C PRO A 335 9.99 -28.10 -4.55
N ASN A 336 9.79 -28.31 -5.85
CA ASN A 336 10.52 -29.34 -6.57
C ASN A 336 11.92 -28.78 -6.86
N SER A 337 12.93 -29.22 -6.10
CA SER A 337 14.31 -28.71 -6.20
C SER A 337 14.96 -29.12 -7.54
N SER A 338 14.60 -28.46 -8.63
CA SER A 338 15.26 -28.64 -9.93
C SER A 338 16.14 -27.47 -10.33
N VAL A 339 16.06 -26.32 -9.65
CA VAL A 339 17.01 -25.22 -9.89
C VAL A 339 18.35 -25.58 -9.28
N ARG A 340 19.26 -26.05 -10.14
CA ARG A 340 20.68 -26.11 -9.81
C ARG A 340 21.11 -24.71 -9.44
N LYS A 341 21.55 -24.52 -8.19
CA LYS A 341 22.33 -23.35 -7.82
C LYS A 341 23.47 -23.29 -8.83
N VAL A 342 23.50 -22.26 -9.67
CA VAL A 342 24.61 -22.09 -10.59
C VAL A 342 25.79 -21.77 -9.69
N GLU A 343 26.75 -22.70 -9.57
CA GLU A 343 28.03 -22.42 -8.93
C GLU A 343 28.67 -21.30 -9.75
N GLY A 344 28.60 -20.09 -9.19
CA GLY A 344 29.23 -18.90 -9.72
C GLY A 344 30.25 -18.43 -8.70
N LYS A 345 31.29 -17.76 -9.21
CA LYS A 345 32.27 -17.11 -8.34
C LYS A 345 31.60 -16.04 -7.47
N THR A 346 32.03 -15.91 -6.21
CA THR A 346 31.63 -14.76 -5.38
C THR A 346 32.33 -13.49 -5.88
N PRO A 347 31.84 -12.27 -5.55
CA PRO A 347 32.51 -11.03 -5.93
C PRO A 347 34.00 -10.97 -5.53
N GLU A 348 34.34 -11.54 -4.37
CA GLU A 348 35.71 -11.60 -3.82
C GLU A 348 36.65 -12.55 -4.61
N GLU A 349 36.10 -13.45 -5.43
CA GLU A 349 36.88 -14.40 -6.25
C GLU A 349 37.22 -13.85 -7.65
N PHE A 350 36.82 -12.61 -7.93
CA PHE A 350 37.13 -11.89 -9.17
C PHE A 350 38.26 -10.89 -8.93
N GLU A 351 39.16 -10.77 -9.91
CA GLU A 351 40.10 -9.63 -9.96
C GLU A 351 39.31 -8.33 -10.24
N GLU A 352 39.81 -7.19 -9.79
CA GLU A 352 39.11 -5.89 -9.84
C GLU A 352 38.57 -5.54 -11.25
N GLU A 353 39.42 -5.65 -12.28
CA GLU A 353 39.03 -5.41 -13.68
C GLU A 353 37.97 -6.42 -14.18
N GLU A 354 38.08 -7.69 -13.78
CA GLU A 354 37.10 -8.73 -14.16
C GLU A 354 35.75 -8.47 -13.48
N LEU A 355 35.76 -8.01 -12.22
CA LEU A 355 34.56 -7.65 -11.48
C LEU A 355 33.86 -6.46 -12.11
N GLU A 356 34.59 -5.41 -12.49
CA GLU A 356 34.04 -4.23 -13.18
C GLU A 356 33.35 -4.63 -14.49
N ASP A 357 34.02 -5.44 -15.32
CA ASP A 357 33.46 -5.98 -16.56
C ASP A 357 32.18 -6.79 -16.29
N LYS A 358 32.17 -7.63 -15.24
CA LYS A 358 30.98 -8.43 -14.86
C LYS A 358 29.83 -7.56 -14.39
N LEU A 359 30.10 -6.51 -13.62
CA LEU A 359 29.09 -5.55 -13.18
C LEU A 359 28.49 -4.80 -14.37
N PHE A 360 29.32 -4.38 -15.33
CA PHE A 360 28.85 -3.72 -16.55
C PHE A 360 28.03 -4.67 -17.42
N GLU A 361 28.47 -5.91 -17.59
CA GLU A 361 27.71 -6.97 -18.28
C GLU A 361 26.34 -7.23 -17.61
N LEU A 362 26.32 -7.29 -16.27
CA LEU A 362 25.09 -7.46 -15.50
C LEU A 362 24.14 -6.27 -15.67
N PHE A 363 24.66 -5.04 -15.63
CA PHE A 363 23.89 -3.83 -15.90
C PHE A 363 23.26 -3.87 -17.30
N LEU A 364 24.05 -4.17 -18.34
CA LEU A 364 23.57 -4.25 -19.71
C LEU A 364 22.49 -5.31 -19.88
N LYS A 365 22.70 -6.52 -19.32
CA LYS A 365 21.70 -7.60 -19.36
C LYS A 365 20.41 -7.21 -18.65
N THR A 366 20.51 -6.68 -17.44
CA THR A 366 19.34 -6.30 -16.64
C THR A 366 18.54 -5.18 -17.32
N ARG A 367 19.23 -4.20 -17.91
CA ARG A 367 18.61 -3.02 -18.54
C ARG A 367 18.07 -3.28 -19.95
N PHE A 368 18.75 -4.09 -20.75
CA PHE A 368 18.45 -4.24 -22.18
C PHE A 368 17.97 -5.65 -22.56
N GLN A 369 18.11 -6.64 -21.67
CA GLN A 369 17.64 -8.01 -21.86
C GLN A 369 16.89 -8.54 -20.62
N PRO A 370 15.89 -7.81 -20.10
CA PRO A 370 15.18 -8.24 -18.90
C PRO A 370 14.48 -9.58 -19.12
N SER A 371 14.48 -10.43 -18.09
CA SER A 371 13.68 -11.65 -18.11
C SER A 371 12.21 -11.32 -17.93
N TYR A 372 11.36 -11.88 -18.78
CA TYR A 372 9.91 -11.77 -18.69
C TYR A 372 9.26 -13.01 -18.07
N ALA A 373 10.05 -13.99 -17.62
CA ALA A 373 9.55 -15.29 -17.18
C ALA A 373 8.51 -15.18 -16.05
N MET A 374 8.75 -14.32 -15.07
CA MET A 374 7.80 -14.08 -13.97
C MET A 374 6.44 -13.59 -14.47
N GLY A 375 6.43 -12.59 -15.36
CA GLY A 375 5.21 -12.02 -15.92
C GLY A 375 4.49 -13.01 -16.86
N GLU A 376 5.23 -13.71 -17.71
CA GLU A 376 4.68 -14.72 -18.61
C GLU A 376 4.07 -15.91 -17.84
N ALA A 377 4.73 -16.35 -16.76
CA ALA A 377 4.23 -17.40 -15.89
C ALA A 377 2.96 -16.94 -15.15
N ALA A 378 2.95 -15.73 -14.57
CA ALA A 378 1.79 -15.16 -13.89
C ALA A 378 0.55 -15.03 -14.81
N ASP A 379 0.75 -14.50 -16.02
CA ASP A 379 -0.31 -14.38 -17.02
C ASP A 379 -0.86 -15.76 -17.43
N SER A 380 0.02 -16.74 -17.62
CA SER A 380 -0.37 -18.12 -17.97
C SER A 380 -1.08 -18.82 -16.81
N LEU A 381 -0.59 -18.68 -15.58
CA LEU A 381 -1.22 -19.21 -14.37
C LEU A 381 -2.64 -18.66 -14.20
N THR A 382 -2.82 -17.34 -14.36
CA THR A 382 -4.15 -16.71 -14.28
C THR A 382 -5.11 -17.31 -15.31
N ALA A 383 -4.67 -17.47 -16.55
CA ALA A 383 -5.51 -18.00 -17.63
C ALA A 383 -5.83 -19.49 -17.46
N LEU A 384 -4.89 -20.31 -16.97
CA LEU A 384 -5.11 -21.72 -16.69
C LEU A 384 -6.00 -21.92 -15.45
N MET A 385 -5.80 -21.12 -14.41
CA MET A 385 -6.64 -21.14 -13.22
C MET A 385 -8.10 -20.83 -13.58
N ASP A 386 -8.33 -19.85 -14.46
CA ASP A 386 -9.66 -19.57 -15.00
C ASP A 386 -10.25 -20.76 -15.75
N ARG A 387 -9.45 -21.48 -16.54
CA ARG A 387 -9.89 -22.73 -17.19
C ARG A 387 -10.30 -23.79 -16.16
N VAL A 388 -9.54 -23.96 -15.08
CA VAL A 388 -9.91 -24.90 -14.00
C VAL A 388 -11.26 -24.55 -13.38
N LEU A 389 -11.56 -23.26 -13.25
CA LEU A 389 -12.83 -22.76 -12.68
C LEU A 389 -14.00 -22.81 -13.67
N THR A 390 -13.74 -22.81 -14.97
CA THR A 390 -14.78 -22.87 -16.02
C THR A 390 -15.10 -24.28 -16.51
N LEU A 391 -14.15 -25.21 -16.44
CA LEU A 391 -14.35 -26.61 -16.80
C LEU A 391 -15.32 -27.28 -15.81
N GLY A 392 -16.40 -27.84 -16.37
CA GLY A 392 -17.39 -28.63 -15.62
C GLY A 392 -16.83 -29.96 -15.13
N ASP A 393 -17.60 -30.63 -14.27
CA ASP A 393 -17.17 -31.89 -13.64
C ASP A 393 -16.99 -33.05 -14.65
N ASP A 394 -17.70 -32.99 -15.79
CA ASP A 394 -17.57 -33.95 -16.89
C ASP A 394 -16.23 -33.85 -17.64
N CYS A 395 -15.43 -32.79 -17.39
CA CYS A 395 -14.12 -32.55 -18.00
C CYS A 395 -12.95 -32.91 -17.06
N ALA A 396 -13.10 -33.94 -16.23
CA ALA A 396 -12.12 -34.28 -15.19
C ALA A 396 -10.69 -34.51 -15.72
N GLU A 397 -10.55 -35.22 -16.86
CA GLU A 397 -9.24 -35.46 -17.48
C GLU A 397 -8.56 -34.17 -17.92
N GLU A 398 -9.29 -33.28 -18.59
CA GLU A 398 -8.76 -31.97 -19.01
C GLU A 398 -8.37 -31.13 -17.79
N LYS A 399 -9.19 -31.14 -16.74
CA LYS A 399 -8.92 -30.40 -15.50
C LYS A 399 -7.64 -30.88 -14.83
N ASN A 400 -7.38 -32.19 -14.82
CA ASN A 400 -6.13 -32.74 -14.29
C ASN A 400 -4.92 -32.32 -15.13
N ILE A 401 -5.02 -32.37 -16.47
CA ILE A 401 -3.94 -31.90 -17.36
C ILE A 401 -3.63 -30.42 -17.12
N VAL A 402 -4.67 -29.58 -16.95
CA VAL A 402 -4.50 -28.15 -16.68
C VAL A 402 -3.86 -27.93 -15.30
N LYS A 403 -4.28 -28.67 -14.27
CA LYS A 403 -3.67 -28.61 -12.94
C LYS A 403 -2.19 -29.00 -12.96
N ASP A 404 -1.81 -30.04 -13.69
CA ASP A 404 -0.41 -30.44 -13.83
C ASP A 404 0.44 -29.34 -14.48
N LYS A 405 -0.12 -28.63 -15.47
CA LYS A 405 0.54 -27.46 -16.06
C LYS A 405 0.67 -26.30 -15.06
N ILE A 406 -0.37 -26.06 -14.25
CA ILE A 406 -0.33 -25.05 -13.19
C ILE A 406 0.78 -25.38 -12.20
N SER A 407 0.86 -26.61 -11.69
CA SER A 407 1.90 -27.00 -10.73
C SER A 407 3.31 -26.75 -11.26
N LYS A 408 3.59 -27.11 -12.53
CA LYS A 408 4.89 -26.82 -13.17
C LYS A 408 5.16 -25.33 -13.33
N LEU A 409 4.13 -24.55 -13.66
CA LEU A 409 4.26 -23.09 -13.79
C LEU A 409 4.44 -22.38 -12.45
N VAL A 410 3.85 -22.90 -11.37
CA VAL A 410 4.02 -22.38 -10.01
C VAL A 410 5.49 -22.50 -9.60
N ASP A 411 6.10 -23.67 -9.81
CA ASP A 411 7.53 -23.87 -9.53
C ASP A 411 8.38 -22.84 -10.29
N ILE A 412 8.14 -22.68 -11.60
CA ILE A 412 8.84 -21.68 -12.43
C ILE A 412 8.57 -20.25 -11.95
N TYR A 413 7.36 -19.93 -11.51
CA TYR A 413 6.99 -18.61 -11.05
C TYR A 413 7.74 -18.22 -9.77
N TYR A 414 7.76 -19.10 -8.77
CA TYR A 414 8.50 -18.86 -7.53
C TYR A 414 10.02 -18.85 -7.76
N ASP A 415 10.53 -19.72 -8.63
CA ASP A 415 11.94 -19.67 -9.04
C ASP A 415 12.29 -18.35 -9.73
N ALA A 416 11.40 -17.83 -10.58
CA ALA A 416 11.58 -16.55 -11.27
C ALA A 416 11.54 -15.33 -10.32
N LEU A 417 10.83 -15.42 -9.18
CA LEU A 417 10.85 -14.37 -8.15
C LEU A 417 12.22 -14.24 -7.48
N ASP A 418 12.88 -15.38 -7.23
CA ASP A 418 14.19 -15.43 -6.59
C ASP A 418 15.38 -15.38 -7.58
N ALA A 419 15.12 -15.56 -8.86
CA ALA A 419 16.13 -15.58 -9.91
C ALA A 419 17.11 -14.40 -9.86
N PRO A 420 16.68 -13.14 -9.65
CA PRO A 420 17.60 -12.01 -9.53
C PRO A 420 18.58 -12.13 -8.35
N LYS A 421 18.15 -12.74 -7.23
CA LYS A 421 19.00 -12.95 -6.05
C LYS A 421 19.98 -14.11 -6.24
N LYS A 422 19.58 -15.11 -7.01
CA LYS A 422 20.34 -16.36 -7.22
C LYS A 422 21.22 -16.32 -8.48
N GLY A 423 21.17 -15.24 -9.26
CA GLY A 423 21.84 -15.15 -10.57
C GLY A 423 21.34 -16.19 -11.58
N ALA A 424 20.15 -16.76 -11.34
CA ALA A 424 19.61 -17.85 -12.16
C ALA A 424 18.86 -17.31 -13.37
N LYS A 425 19.01 -17.98 -14.53
CA LYS A 425 18.16 -17.70 -15.69
C LYS A 425 16.97 -18.63 -15.68
N VAL A 426 15.77 -18.06 -15.55
CA VAL A 426 14.51 -18.79 -15.62
C VAL A 426 13.80 -18.43 -16.91
N GLU A 427 13.31 -19.44 -17.63
CA GLU A 427 12.52 -19.29 -18.85
C GLU A 427 11.27 -20.16 -18.75
N VAL A 428 10.14 -19.66 -19.27
CA VAL A 428 8.89 -20.41 -19.31
C VAL A 428 8.84 -21.26 -20.60
N PRO A 429 8.75 -22.60 -20.51
CA PRO A 429 8.60 -23.47 -21.67
C PRO A 429 7.39 -23.13 -22.54
N LYS A 430 7.54 -23.24 -23.87
CA LYS A 430 6.50 -22.84 -24.84
C LYS A 430 5.18 -23.62 -24.72
N ASP A 431 5.23 -24.86 -24.23
CA ASP A 431 4.09 -25.75 -24.02
C ASP A 431 3.29 -25.42 -22.75
N LEU A 432 3.91 -24.70 -21.80
CA LEU A 432 3.27 -24.16 -20.61
C LEU A 432 2.67 -22.76 -20.83
N LYS A 433 3.16 -22.01 -21.84
CA LYS A 433 2.62 -20.68 -22.18
C LYS A 433 1.20 -20.75 -22.71
N THR A 434 0.31 -19.94 -22.15
CA THR A 434 -1.05 -19.79 -22.66
C THR A 434 -1.10 -18.80 -23.82
N LYS A 435 -1.85 -19.13 -24.89
CA LYS A 435 -2.01 -18.29 -26.09
C LYS A 435 -3.35 -17.56 -26.16
N VAL A 436 -4.35 -18.01 -25.40
CA VAL A 436 -5.72 -17.47 -25.37
C VAL A 436 -6.09 -17.20 -23.93
N PHE A 437 -6.49 -15.97 -23.63
CA PHE A 437 -6.69 -15.49 -22.27
C PHE A 437 -8.19 -15.26 -21.97
N PRO A 438 -8.63 -15.32 -20.72
CA PRO A 438 -9.99 -14.91 -20.41
C PRO A 438 -10.18 -13.41 -20.68
N HIS A 439 -11.36 -13.04 -21.19
CA HIS A 439 -11.69 -11.68 -21.62
C HIS A 439 -11.46 -10.59 -20.56
N TYR A 440 -11.58 -10.89 -19.27
CA TYR A 440 -11.33 -9.92 -18.18
C TYR A 440 -9.85 -9.51 -18.06
N MET A 441 -8.93 -10.22 -18.73
CA MET A 441 -7.51 -9.85 -18.84
C MET A 441 -7.24 -8.88 -20.00
N GLU A 442 -8.24 -8.57 -20.83
CA GLU A 442 -8.17 -7.57 -21.92
C GLU A 442 -7.02 -7.81 -22.93
N LYS A 443 -6.64 -9.08 -23.14
CA LYS A 443 -5.64 -9.45 -24.15
C LYS A 443 -6.33 -9.64 -25.52
N LYS A 444 -5.58 -9.39 -26.61
CA LYS A 444 -6.08 -9.48 -28.00
C LYS A 444 -6.76 -10.82 -28.32
N ASN A 445 -6.11 -11.92 -27.97
CA ASN A 445 -6.66 -13.27 -28.17
C ASN A 445 -7.36 -13.70 -26.88
N SER A 446 -8.69 -13.64 -26.85
CA SER A 446 -9.44 -13.96 -25.64
C SER A 446 -10.68 -14.83 -25.84
N TYR A 447 -11.12 -15.48 -24.76
CA TYR A 447 -12.37 -16.23 -24.66
C TYR A 447 -13.29 -15.64 -23.58
N LYS A 448 -14.60 -15.83 -23.74
CA LYS A 448 -15.58 -15.44 -22.73
C LYS A 448 -15.51 -16.43 -21.57
N SER A 449 -15.08 -15.95 -20.41
CA SER A 449 -14.96 -16.76 -19.20
C SER A 449 -16.28 -16.79 -18.45
N THR A 450 -16.67 -17.97 -18.00
CA THR A 450 -17.85 -18.20 -17.15
C THR A 450 -17.48 -18.33 -15.67
N SER A 451 -16.21 -18.14 -15.31
CA SER A 451 -15.75 -18.20 -13.92
C SER A 451 -16.28 -17.01 -13.12
N ILE A 452 -16.07 -17.04 -11.80
CA ILE A 452 -16.39 -15.90 -10.95
C ILE A 452 -15.65 -14.62 -11.35
N LEU A 453 -14.41 -14.71 -11.85
CA LEU A 453 -13.64 -13.55 -12.32
C LEU A 453 -14.25 -12.94 -13.57
N GLY A 454 -14.70 -13.78 -14.51
CA GLY A 454 -15.46 -13.34 -15.68
C GLY A 454 -16.77 -12.66 -15.30
N LYS A 455 -17.55 -13.28 -14.39
CA LYS A 455 -18.81 -12.72 -13.89
C LYS A 455 -18.64 -11.37 -13.20
N ILE A 456 -17.61 -11.22 -12.34
CA ILE A 456 -17.30 -9.94 -11.69
C ILE A 456 -17.00 -8.86 -12.73
N TYR A 457 -16.13 -9.18 -13.69
CA TYR A 457 -15.75 -8.24 -14.74
C TYR A 457 -16.97 -7.80 -15.56
N ASP A 458 -17.81 -8.75 -15.97
CA ASP A 458 -19.01 -8.48 -16.75
C ASP A 458 -20.00 -7.61 -16.00
N GLU A 459 -20.31 -7.95 -14.75
CA GLU A 459 -21.26 -7.18 -13.93
C GLU A 459 -20.74 -5.74 -13.69
N VAL A 460 -19.43 -5.54 -13.53
CA VAL A 460 -18.82 -4.19 -13.47
C VAL A 460 -18.93 -3.45 -14.80
N MET A 461 -18.77 -4.13 -15.93
CA MET A 461 -18.84 -3.52 -17.26
C MET A 461 -20.27 -3.14 -17.63
N GLU A 462 -21.23 -4.01 -17.35
CA GLU A 462 -22.67 -3.77 -17.52
C GLU A 462 -23.18 -2.66 -16.60
N TYR A 463 -22.56 -2.50 -15.43
CA TYR A 463 -22.89 -1.41 -14.52
C TYR A 463 -22.60 -0.05 -15.15
N GLN A 464 -23.66 0.59 -15.65
CA GLN A 464 -23.64 1.99 -16.05
C GLN A 464 -23.79 2.85 -14.81
N ALA A 465 -22.74 3.57 -14.45
CA ALA A 465 -22.89 4.67 -13.52
C ALA A 465 -23.74 5.73 -14.23
N GLU A 466 -24.88 6.10 -13.65
CA GLU A 466 -25.60 7.29 -14.09
C GLU A 466 -24.63 8.47 -14.00
N ASP A 467 -24.32 9.08 -15.15
CA ASP A 467 -23.47 10.27 -15.18
C ASP A 467 -24.26 11.43 -14.61
N HIS A 468 -24.10 11.65 -13.30
CA HIS A 468 -24.68 12.76 -12.57
C HIS A 468 -23.82 14.02 -12.64
N SER A 469 -22.81 14.09 -13.52
CA SER A 469 -22.08 15.34 -13.70
C SER A 469 -23.02 16.42 -14.23
N SER A 470 -23.34 17.40 -13.38
CA SER A 470 -24.08 18.57 -13.79
C SER A 470 -23.24 19.31 -14.83
N LYS A 471 -23.78 19.43 -16.04
CA LYS A 471 -23.13 20.25 -17.10
C LYS A 471 -23.16 21.73 -16.77
N GLU A 472 -24.01 22.13 -15.82
CA GLU A 472 -24.16 23.51 -15.39
C GLU A 472 -23.19 23.83 -14.25
N ILE A 473 -22.41 24.90 -14.44
CA ILE A 473 -21.46 25.40 -13.45
C ILE A 473 -22.09 26.60 -12.75
N TRP A 474 -22.23 26.49 -11.43
CA TRP A 474 -22.86 27.47 -10.55
C TRP A 474 -22.00 27.70 -9.30
N LYS A 475 -22.20 28.84 -8.64
CA LYS A 475 -21.44 29.27 -7.45
C LYS A 475 -22.25 29.04 -6.17
N LEU A 476 -21.58 28.73 -5.06
CA LEU A 476 -22.23 28.57 -3.78
C LEU A 476 -22.81 29.92 -3.30
N ALA A 477 -24.08 29.93 -2.90
CA ALA A 477 -24.75 31.15 -2.42
C ALA A 477 -24.01 31.85 -1.27
N HIS A 478 -23.34 31.09 -0.39
CA HIS A 478 -22.53 31.63 0.71
C HIS A 478 -21.31 32.42 0.26
N PHE A 479 -20.84 32.19 -0.97
CA PHE A 479 -19.69 32.87 -1.55
C PHE A 479 -20.10 33.99 -2.50
N GLU A 480 -21.37 34.11 -2.89
CA GLU A 480 -21.86 35.23 -3.71
C GLU A 480 -21.93 36.53 -2.91
N VAL A 481 -20.76 37.12 -2.66
CA VAL A 481 -20.57 38.40 -1.99
C VAL A 481 -19.70 39.31 -2.84
N ASP A 482 -19.74 40.61 -2.58
CA ASP A 482 -18.86 41.58 -3.25
C ASP A 482 -17.40 41.32 -2.84
N VAL A 483 -16.52 41.24 -3.83
CA VAL A 483 -15.09 40.96 -3.65
C VAL A 483 -14.26 42.16 -4.13
N PRO A 484 -13.21 42.57 -3.40
CA PRO A 484 -12.35 43.68 -3.83
C PRO A 484 -11.75 43.46 -5.22
N GLN A 485 -11.87 44.47 -6.09
CA GLN A 485 -11.41 44.39 -7.48
C GLN A 485 -9.89 44.18 -7.59
N ASP A 486 -9.12 44.72 -6.64
CA ASP A 486 -7.66 44.55 -6.61
C ASP A 486 -7.27 43.08 -6.38
N CYS A 487 -8.02 42.35 -5.55
CA CYS A 487 -7.83 40.92 -5.34
C CYS A 487 -8.14 40.13 -6.63
N LEU A 488 -9.23 40.46 -7.32
CA LEU A 488 -9.60 39.83 -8.59
C LEU A 488 -8.52 40.03 -9.67
N ASN A 489 -8.02 41.26 -9.82
CA ASN A 489 -6.99 41.59 -10.81
C ASN A 489 -5.68 40.84 -10.51
N ARG A 490 -5.25 40.82 -9.25
CA ARG A 490 -4.04 40.13 -8.81
C ARG A 490 -4.12 38.62 -9.05
N TRP A 491 -5.23 38.00 -8.63
CA TRP A 491 -5.40 36.55 -8.79
C TRP A 491 -5.67 36.12 -10.23
N ASN A 492 -6.18 37.00 -11.09
CA ASN A 492 -6.25 36.72 -12.53
C ASN A 492 -4.84 36.53 -13.14
N LEU A 493 -3.90 37.42 -12.80
CA LEU A 493 -2.51 37.30 -13.26
C LEU A 493 -1.85 36.02 -12.75
N HIS A 494 -1.99 35.73 -11.44
CA HIS A 494 -1.46 34.50 -10.87
C HIS A 494 -2.09 33.24 -11.47
N TYR A 495 -3.40 33.25 -11.76
CA TYR A 495 -4.05 32.10 -12.39
C TYR A 495 -3.63 31.89 -13.84
N GLU A 496 -3.37 32.96 -14.59
CA GLU A 496 -2.78 32.86 -15.94
C GLU A 496 -1.37 32.24 -15.91
N GLU A 497 -0.54 32.66 -14.96
CA GLU A 497 0.79 32.08 -14.76
C GLU A 497 0.69 30.61 -14.33
N TYR A 498 -0.17 30.30 -13.34
CA TYR A 498 -0.42 28.94 -12.87
C TYR A 498 -0.81 28.01 -14.02
N ARG A 499 -1.71 28.45 -14.90
CA ARG A 499 -2.14 27.63 -16.04
C ARG A 499 -1.00 27.35 -17.01
N LYS A 500 -0.12 28.32 -17.27
CA LYS A 500 1.06 28.12 -18.12
C LYS A 500 2.02 27.11 -17.48
N GLU A 501 2.35 27.31 -16.21
CA GLU A 501 3.24 26.41 -15.46
C GLU A 501 2.67 24.99 -15.38
N MET A 502 1.38 24.86 -15.06
CA MET A 502 0.72 23.56 -14.94
C MET A 502 0.61 22.86 -16.30
N ASN A 503 0.33 23.59 -17.40
CA ASN A 503 0.34 23.00 -18.73
C ASN A 503 1.73 22.45 -19.09
N ASN A 504 2.80 23.21 -18.82
CA ASN A 504 4.17 22.75 -19.06
C ASN A 504 4.50 21.51 -18.22
N ALA A 505 4.05 21.45 -16.96
CA ALA A 505 4.24 20.27 -16.11
C ALA A 505 3.49 19.03 -16.65
N MET A 506 2.31 19.22 -17.24
CA MET A 506 1.51 18.12 -17.79
C MET A 506 2.12 17.49 -19.04
N GLU A 507 2.98 18.20 -19.77
CA GLU A 507 3.73 17.73 -20.95
C GLU A 507 4.91 16.81 -20.59
N ILE A 508 5.31 16.72 -19.32
CA ILE A 508 6.39 15.82 -18.88
C ILE A 508 5.95 14.35 -19.08
N ASP A 509 6.77 13.50 -19.69
CA ASP A 509 6.40 12.09 -19.88
C ASP A 509 6.49 11.26 -18.60
N ASP A 510 7.49 11.54 -17.76
CA ASP A 510 7.70 10.85 -16.48
C ASP A 510 6.61 11.21 -15.47
N ARG A 511 5.92 10.18 -14.95
CA ARG A 511 4.79 10.35 -14.04
C ARG A 511 5.20 10.90 -12.69
N ASP A 512 6.32 10.46 -12.14
CA ASP A 512 6.75 10.82 -10.79
C ASP A 512 7.30 12.24 -10.78
N VAL A 513 8.10 12.59 -11.79
CA VAL A 513 8.56 13.97 -12.00
C VAL A 513 7.37 14.89 -12.24
N LYS A 514 6.42 14.51 -13.10
CA LYS A 514 5.17 15.28 -13.32
C LYS A 514 4.42 15.55 -12.02
N ASN A 515 4.25 14.52 -11.20
CA ASN A 515 3.55 14.65 -9.92
C ASN A 515 4.31 15.56 -8.95
N GLN A 516 5.64 15.45 -8.88
CA GLN A 516 6.48 16.30 -8.05
C GLN A 516 6.41 17.76 -8.50
N THR A 517 6.61 18.04 -9.79
CA THR A 517 6.51 19.39 -10.35
C THR A 517 5.12 19.99 -10.14
N SER A 518 4.05 19.22 -10.36
CA SER A 518 2.68 19.68 -10.12
C SER A 518 2.45 20.05 -8.64
N ASN A 519 3.01 19.29 -7.71
CA ASN A 519 2.91 19.59 -6.27
C ASN A 519 3.73 20.83 -5.89
N GLN A 520 4.91 21.02 -6.48
CA GLN A 520 5.72 22.23 -6.28
C GLN A 520 5.00 23.49 -6.77
N ILE A 521 4.36 23.42 -7.93
CA ILE A 521 3.54 24.52 -8.46
C ILE A 521 2.41 24.84 -7.47
N LYS A 522 1.65 23.84 -7.01
CA LYS A 522 0.58 24.07 -6.01
C LYS A 522 1.12 24.73 -4.74
N ARG A 523 2.27 24.27 -4.22
CA ARG A 523 2.94 24.86 -3.05
C ARG A 523 3.31 26.33 -3.29
N LYS A 524 3.83 26.69 -4.48
CA LYS A 524 4.12 28.09 -4.86
C LYS A 524 2.90 28.98 -4.67
N TYR A 525 1.72 28.58 -5.17
CA TYR A 525 0.52 29.41 -5.05
C TYR A 525 -0.14 29.37 -3.66
N LYS A 526 0.01 28.27 -2.90
CA LYS A 526 -0.33 28.26 -1.47
C LYS A 526 0.55 29.27 -0.70
N MET A 527 1.85 29.30 -0.96
CA MET A 527 2.77 30.29 -0.36
C MET A 527 2.40 31.73 -0.72
N ILE A 528 1.94 31.99 -1.95
CA ILE A 528 1.46 33.32 -2.35
C ILE A 528 0.19 33.71 -1.56
N LEU A 529 -0.77 32.79 -1.41
CA LEU A 529 -2.02 33.06 -0.70
C LEU A 529 -1.84 33.14 0.82
N TYR A 530 -1.05 32.27 1.42
CA TYR A 530 -0.98 32.11 2.88
C TYR A 530 0.31 32.66 3.49
N GLU A 531 1.33 32.99 2.69
CA GLU A 531 2.72 33.22 3.19
C GLU A 531 3.25 32.07 4.06
N ALA A 532 2.66 30.88 3.88
CA ALA A 532 2.94 29.66 4.60
C ALA A 532 2.57 28.46 3.72
N GLU A 533 3.12 27.29 4.03
CA GLU A 533 2.82 26.07 3.26
C GLU A 533 1.35 25.65 3.44
N GLU A 534 0.80 25.87 4.63
CA GLU A 534 -0.58 25.54 4.99
C GLU A 534 -1.27 26.74 5.66
N PHE A 535 -2.60 26.78 5.53
CA PHE A 535 -3.43 27.89 6.00
C PHE A 535 -3.34 28.09 7.53
N GLU A 536 -3.30 27.00 8.28
CA GLU A 536 -3.23 26.98 9.74
C GLU A 536 -1.96 27.65 10.28
N ASN A 537 -0.89 27.69 9.47
CA ASN A 537 0.39 28.29 9.81
C ASN A 537 0.54 29.74 9.32
N SER A 538 -0.49 30.28 8.65
CA SER A 538 -0.45 31.63 8.12
C SER A 538 -0.45 32.67 9.23
N LYS A 539 0.43 33.67 9.09
CA LYS A 539 0.47 34.86 9.96
C LYS A 539 -0.24 36.07 9.35
N ARG A 540 -0.78 35.91 8.13
CA ARG A 540 -1.49 36.99 7.43
C ARG A 540 -2.81 37.29 8.15
N ASN A 541 -3.33 38.50 7.93
CA ASN A 541 -4.66 38.85 8.39
C ASN A 541 -5.70 37.93 7.73
N ILE A 542 -6.59 37.34 8.53
CA ILE A 542 -7.56 36.34 8.07
C ILE A 542 -8.59 36.93 7.09
N ASP A 543 -8.99 38.18 7.27
CA ASP A 543 -9.94 38.86 6.38
C ASP A 543 -9.32 39.11 5.00
N ASP A 544 -8.02 39.43 4.94
CA ASP A 544 -7.29 39.56 3.68
C ASP A 544 -7.21 38.22 2.93
N ILE A 545 -6.91 37.13 3.65
CA ILE A 545 -6.92 35.77 3.08
C ILE A 545 -8.33 35.43 2.58
N HIS A 546 -9.38 35.74 3.35
CA HIS A 546 -10.76 35.45 2.96
C HIS A 546 -11.17 36.21 1.69
N ASN A 547 -10.85 37.51 1.60
CA ASN A 547 -11.10 38.31 0.41
C ASN A 547 -10.39 37.75 -0.82
N GLU A 548 -9.13 37.35 -0.68
CA GLU A 548 -8.36 36.73 -1.77
C GLU A 548 -8.91 35.33 -2.14
N ALA A 549 -9.29 34.51 -1.17
CA ALA A 549 -9.89 33.20 -1.40
C ALA A 549 -11.23 33.30 -2.15
N LEU A 550 -12.08 34.28 -1.78
CA LEU A 550 -13.32 34.58 -2.50
C LEU A 550 -13.04 35.09 -3.92
N ALA A 551 -12.01 35.94 -4.10
CA ALA A 551 -11.59 36.39 -5.43
C ALA A 551 -11.19 35.23 -6.34
N ILE A 552 -10.37 34.31 -5.81
CA ILE A 552 -10.00 33.07 -6.50
C ILE A 552 -11.27 32.28 -6.84
N TYR A 553 -12.16 32.04 -5.87
CA TYR A 553 -13.37 31.27 -6.12
C TYR A 553 -14.23 31.86 -7.26
N HIS A 554 -14.49 33.17 -7.22
CA HIS A 554 -15.28 33.85 -8.25
C HIS A 554 -14.64 33.75 -9.63
N LEU A 555 -13.37 34.14 -9.74
CA LEU A 555 -12.62 34.15 -10.99
C LEU A 555 -12.61 32.76 -11.64
N ILE A 556 -12.34 31.74 -10.83
CA ILE A 556 -12.19 30.37 -11.30
C ILE A 556 -13.52 29.78 -11.74
N TYR A 557 -14.61 30.03 -11.01
CA TYR A 557 -15.92 29.53 -11.39
C TYR A 557 -16.46 30.22 -12.64
N ASP A 558 -16.20 31.53 -12.81
CA ASP A 558 -16.56 32.24 -14.05
C ASP A 558 -15.75 31.72 -15.24
N TYR A 559 -14.45 31.48 -15.03
CA TYR A 559 -13.61 30.83 -16.04
C TYR A 559 -14.10 29.42 -16.38
N ALA A 560 -14.38 28.59 -15.39
CA ALA A 560 -14.90 27.24 -15.58
C ALA A 560 -16.23 27.24 -16.34
N LYS A 561 -17.14 28.17 -16.01
CA LYS A 561 -18.40 28.40 -16.71
C LYS A 561 -18.18 28.80 -18.17
N SER A 562 -17.21 29.68 -18.45
CA SER A 562 -16.85 30.07 -19.83
C SER A 562 -16.28 28.91 -20.67
N LYS A 563 -15.65 27.92 -20.03
CA LYS A 563 -15.07 26.74 -20.68
C LYS A 563 -15.98 25.51 -20.68
N GLY A 564 -17.07 25.53 -19.90
CA GLY A 564 -18.01 24.42 -19.78
C GLY A 564 -17.42 23.18 -19.09
N GLY A 565 -16.47 23.35 -18.16
CA GLY A 565 -15.82 22.22 -17.49
C GLY A 565 -15.57 22.43 -15.99
N ALA A 566 -16.18 21.61 -15.14
CA ALA A 566 -15.99 21.67 -13.69
C ALA A 566 -14.56 21.31 -13.23
N SER A 567 -13.77 20.61 -14.06
CA SER A 567 -12.35 20.34 -13.78
C SER A 567 -11.51 21.61 -13.59
N TYR A 568 -11.91 22.71 -14.23
CA TYR A 568 -11.24 24.01 -14.09
C TYR A 568 -11.41 24.62 -12.70
N CYS A 569 -12.41 24.19 -11.92
CA CYS A 569 -12.61 24.62 -10.53
C CYS A 569 -11.51 24.11 -9.56
N SER A 570 -10.64 23.21 -10.02
CA SER A 570 -9.60 22.60 -9.19
C SER A 570 -8.63 23.60 -8.54
N PHE A 571 -8.33 24.73 -9.19
CA PHE A 571 -7.43 25.73 -8.60
C PHE A 571 -8.03 26.36 -7.35
N ALA A 572 -9.32 26.69 -7.36
CA ALA A 572 -10.00 27.29 -6.21
C ALA A 572 -9.92 26.39 -4.98
N TRP A 573 -10.20 25.10 -5.14
CA TRP A 573 -10.22 24.17 -4.02
C TRP A 573 -8.83 23.67 -3.60
N ASN A 574 -7.90 23.47 -4.53
CA ASN A 574 -6.55 23.02 -4.20
C ASN A 574 -5.70 24.11 -3.52
N ILE A 575 -5.96 25.39 -3.81
CA ILE A 575 -5.18 26.51 -3.28
C ILE A 575 -5.95 27.21 -2.15
N ALA A 576 -7.17 27.68 -2.43
CA ALA A 576 -7.97 28.44 -1.49
C ALA A 576 -8.91 27.59 -0.61
N GLY A 577 -8.94 26.26 -0.81
CA GLY A 577 -9.86 25.34 -0.12
C GLY A 577 -9.92 25.53 1.40
N PRO A 578 -8.79 25.49 2.13
CA PRO A 578 -8.77 25.71 3.58
C PRO A 578 -9.44 27.02 4.02
N ALA A 579 -9.13 28.14 3.36
CA ALA A 579 -9.77 29.42 3.64
C ALA A 579 -11.27 29.42 3.29
N LEU A 580 -11.67 28.81 2.17
CA LEU A 580 -13.08 28.68 1.78
C LEU A 580 -13.87 27.84 2.79
N PHE A 581 -13.30 26.76 3.31
CA PHE A 581 -13.92 25.98 4.38
C PHE A 581 -14.06 26.81 5.66
N ASN A 582 -13.04 27.58 6.02
CA ASN A 582 -13.09 28.46 7.18
C ASN A 582 -14.20 29.51 7.07
N ILE A 583 -14.41 30.10 5.89
CA ILE A 583 -15.53 31.02 5.61
C ILE A 583 -16.89 30.33 5.77
N LEU A 584 -17.04 29.09 5.31
CA LEU A 584 -18.31 28.35 5.47
C LEU A 584 -18.61 28.06 6.93
N ILE A 585 -17.60 27.62 7.69
CA ILE A 585 -17.72 27.32 9.11
C ILE A 585 -18.08 28.57 9.91
N SER A 586 -17.42 29.71 9.64
CA SER A 586 -17.69 30.96 10.36
C SER A 586 -19.11 31.51 10.12
N LYS A 587 -19.70 31.22 8.95
CA LYS A 587 -21.08 31.63 8.61
C LYS A 587 -22.16 30.72 9.19
N GLN A 588 -21.84 29.50 9.61
CA GLN A 588 -22.77 28.57 10.27
C GLN A 588 -22.92 28.94 11.76
N THR A 589 -23.64 30.05 12.00
CA THR A 589 -23.87 30.57 13.36
C THR A 589 -24.64 29.56 14.23
N GLY A 590 -24.04 29.16 15.36
CA GLY A 590 -24.68 28.32 16.40
C GLY A 590 -24.26 26.85 16.43
N GLU A 591 -23.49 26.36 15.45
CA GLU A 591 -22.98 24.99 15.43
C GLU A 591 -21.57 24.91 16.05
N ARG A 592 -21.31 23.86 16.85
CA ARG A 592 -19.97 23.59 17.39
C ARG A 592 -19.21 22.71 16.40
N VAL A 593 -17.99 23.12 16.06
CA VAL A 593 -17.07 22.28 15.29
C VAL A 593 -16.65 21.10 16.15
N ILE A 594 -16.89 19.88 15.64
CA ILE A 594 -16.42 18.64 16.26
C ILE A 594 -15.19 18.18 15.50
N HIS A 595 -14.06 18.11 16.19
CA HIS A 595 -12.85 17.49 15.63
C HIS A 595 -13.00 15.97 15.72
N CYS A 596 -13.00 15.30 14.57
CA CYS A 596 -13.04 13.85 14.47
C CYS A 596 -11.84 13.38 13.65
N LEU A 597 -11.03 12.47 14.20
CA LEU A 597 -9.94 11.87 13.45
C LEU A 597 -10.51 11.08 12.26
N PRO A 598 -9.91 11.18 11.06
CA PRO A 598 -10.38 10.40 9.90
C PRO A 598 -10.44 8.89 10.16
N SER A 599 -9.56 8.36 11.02
CA SER A 599 -9.58 6.96 11.46
C SER A 599 -10.84 6.61 12.26
N ILE A 600 -11.27 7.49 13.17
CA ILE A 600 -12.49 7.32 13.98
C ILE A 600 -13.72 7.51 13.09
N LEU A 601 -13.72 8.50 12.20
CA LEU A 601 -14.83 8.74 11.29
C LEU A 601 -15.11 7.52 10.39
N ARG A 602 -14.08 6.76 10.00
CA ARG A 602 -14.23 5.50 9.25
C ARG A 602 -14.93 4.39 10.04
N GLU A 603 -14.89 4.44 11.37
CA GLU A 603 -15.60 3.46 12.22
C GLU A 603 -17.08 3.79 12.36
N LEU A 604 -17.42 5.09 12.26
CA LEU A 604 -18.78 5.59 12.44
C LEU A 604 -19.66 5.44 11.19
N ILE A 605 -19.07 5.29 9.99
CA ILE A 605 -19.75 5.39 8.69
C ILE A 605 -19.57 4.11 7.87
#